data_AF-A0A7C5CPF0-F1
#
_entry.id   AF-A0A7C5CPF0-F1
#
_cell.length_a   1.000
_cell.length_b   1.000
_cell.length_c   1.000
_cell.angle_alpha   90.00
_cell.angle_beta   90.00
_cell.angle_gamma   90.00
#
_symmetry.space_group_name_H-M   'P 1'
#
loop_
_entity.id
_entity.type
_entity.pdbx_description
1 polymer ?
#
loop_
_entity_poly.entity_id
_entity_poly.type
_entity_poly.pdbx_seq_one_letter_code
_entity_poly.pdbx_strand_id
1 'polypeptide(L)'
;MPYDKLQTLLMNVTRRSDIMLAVFLVTIAFMMILPMPTLLIDILIGINLSGSILLLMLAIYISSPLMFSAFPAVLLLTTLFRLALSISTTRLILLQADAGDIVQTFGDFVVSGNLVVGFVIFLIITIVQFIVITKGSERVAEVSARFSLDAMPGKQMSIDSDLRSGLLTLDDARKKRSNLEKESQLFGSMDGAMKFVKGDAIAGLIIIFVNIIGGISVGIMQNNMDFASATEVYSILT
;
A
#
# COMPACT_ATOMS: atom_id res chain seq x y z
N MET A 1 12.87 33.70 19.62
CA MET A 1 13.00 33.05 18.31
C MET A 1 12.78 31.53 18.46
N PRO A 2 11.55 31.03 18.32
CA PRO A 2 11.21 29.60 18.50
C PRO A 2 11.35 28.76 17.21
N TYR A 3 11.50 29.41 16.05
CA TYR A 3 11.51 28.77 14.74
C TYR A 3 12.78 27.93 14.46
N ASP A 4 13.92 28.29 15.04
CA ASP A 4 15.20 27.57 14.84
C ASP A 4 15.22 26.19 15.48
N LYS A 5 14.54 25.99 16.62
CA LYS A 5 14.46 24.68 17.29
C LYS A 5 13.61 23.68 16.51
N LEU A 6 12.54 24.16 15.87
CA LEU A 6 11.71 23.32 15.01
C LEU A 6 12.46 22.94 13.74
N GLN A 7 13.20 23.88 13.14
CA GLN A 7 14.04 23.61 11.96
C GLN A 7 15.20 22.65 12.27
N THR A 8 15.85 22.75 13.43
CA THR A 8 16.92 21.80 13.83
C THR A 8 16.39 20.42 14.21
N LEU A 9 15.20 20.32 14.81
CA LEU A 9 14.51 19.03 15.00
C LEU A 9 14.14 18.40 13.65
N LEU A 10 13.58 19.19 12.73
CA LEU A 10 13.22 18.72 11.39
C LEU A 10 14.46 18.30 10.57
N MET A 11 15.57 19.05 10.64
CA MET A 11 16.83 18.69 9.95
C MET A 11 17.51 17.45 10.55
N ASN A 12 17.44 17.24 11.87
CA ASN A 12 17.97 16.02 12.49
C ASN A 12 17.11 14.78 12.18
N VAL A 13 15.82 14.96 11.91
CA VAL A 13 14.93 13.89 11.43
C VAL A 13 15.28 13.51 9.99
N THR A 14 15.70 14.46 9.14
CA THR A 14 16.09 14.17 7.74
C THR A 14 17.41 13.39 7.61
N ARG A 15 18.33 13.50 8.58
CA ARG A 15 19.58 12.71 8.66
C ARG A 15 19.37 11.32 9.29
N ARG A 16 18.13 10.99 9.66
CA ARG A 16 17.69 9.83 10.44
C ARG A 16 16.55 9.06 9.73
N SER A 17 16.54 9.05 8.39
CA SER A 17 15.57 8.28 7.59
C SER A 17 15.41 6.84 8.10
N ASP A 18 16.51 6.19 8.46
CA ASP A 18 16.53 4.81 8.95
C ASP A 18 15.84 4.67 10.32
N ILE A 19 15.97 5.68 11.19
CA ILE A 19 15.30 5.70 12.49
C ILE A 19 13.80 5.95 12.32
N MET A 20 13.39 6.84 11.41
CA MET A 20 11.96 7.01 11.10
C MET A 20 11.34 5.73 10.58
N LEU A 21 12.02 5.04 9.67
CA LEU A 21 11.59 3.73 9.16
C LEU A 21 11.49 2.70 10.28
N ALA A 22 12.50 2.62 11.16
CA ALA A 22 12.48 1.70 12.29
C ALA A 22 11.33 1.98 13.25
N VAL A 23 11.10 3.25 13.63
CA VAL A 23 9.98 3.66 14.49
C VAL A 23 8.65 3.33 13.83
N PHE A 24 8.51 3.55 12.52
CA PHE A 24 7.30 3.22 11.78
C PHE A 24 7.02 1.71 11.78
N LEU A 25 8.03 0.88 11.52
CA LEU A 25 7.90 -0.58 11.57
C LEU A 25 7.53 -1.08 12.97
N VAL A 26 8.15 -0.51 14.00
CA VAL A 26 7.81 -0.82 15.40
C VAL A 26 6.37 -0.42 15.70
N THR A 27 5.92 0.73 15.22
CA THR A 27 4.52 1.17 15.38
C THR A 27 3.55 0.20 14.72
N ILE A 28 3.83 -0.25 13.49
CA ILE A 28 3.05 -1.27 12.78
C ILE A 28 2.96 -2.56 13.59
N ALA A 29 4.09 -3.03 14.14
CA ALA A 29 4.11 -4.23 14.97
C ALA A 29 3.28 -4.06 16.26
N PHE A 30 3.36 -2.90 16.91
CA PHE A 30 2.54 -2.60 18.10
C PHE A 30 1.05 -2.55 17.77
N MET A 31 0.66 -1.97 16.63
CA MET A 31 -0.74 -1.94 16.18
C MET A 31 -1.34 -3.36 16.06
N MET A 32 -0.57 -4.31 15.53
CA MET A 32 -1.01 -5.70 15.36
C MET A 32 -1.25 -6.40 16.71
N ILE A 33 -0.50 -6.06 17.76
CA ILE A 33 -0.56 -6.74 19.06
C ILE A 33 -1.53 -6.04 20.02
N LEU A 34 -1.48 -4.70 20.11
CA LEU A 34 -2.20 -3.93 21.11
C LEU A 34 -3.61 -3.50 20.65
N PRO A 35 -4.64 -3.62 21.51
CA PRO A 35 -5.98 -3.11 21.22
C PRO A 35 -5.92 -1.61 20.95
N MET A 36 -6.35 -1.21 19.75
CA MET A 36 -6.41 0.17 19.31
C MET A 36 -7.83 0.70 19.50
N PRO A 37 -8.03 1.93 20.00
CA PRO A 37 -9.35 2.52 20.07
C PRO A 37 -9.90 2.78 18.66
N THR A 38 -11.22 2.62 18.49
CA THR A 38 -11.94 2.75 17.20
C THR A 38 -11.65 4.10 16.52
N LEU A 39 -11.70 5.20 17.28
CA LEU A 39 -11.39 6.54 16.78
C LEU A 39 -9.99 6.66 16.18
N LEU A 40 -8.99 5.96 16.73
CA LEU A 40 -7.64 5.98 16.17
C LEU A 40 -7.55 5.15 14.90
N ILE A 41 -8.28 4.04 14.81
CA ILE A 41 -8.37 3.24 13.58
C ILE A 41 -9.02 4.06 12.46
N ASP A 42 -10.13 4.76 12.73
CA ASP A 42 -10.77 5.62 11.73
C ASP A 42 -9.84 6.72 11.22
N ILE A 43 -9.13 7.41 12.12
CA ILE A 43 -8.13 8.43 11.71
C ILE A 43 -7.06 7.79 10.82
N LEU A 44 -6.54 6.62 11.19
CA LEU A 44 -5.48 5.96 10.44
C LEU A 44 -5.96 5.41 9.08
N ILE A 45 -7.19 4.92 8.99
CA ILE A 45 -7.85 4.55 7.72
C ILE A 45 -8.01 5.80 6.85
N GLY A 46 -8.47 6.92 7.41
CA GLY A 46 -8.60 8.19 6.69
C GLY A 46 -7.25 8.69 6.15
N ILE A 47 -6.18 8.58 6.93
CA ILE A 47 -4.81 8.88 6.49
C ILE A 47 -4.36 7.93 5.38
N ASN A 48 -4.64 6.63 5.50
CA ASN A 48 -4.29 5.63 4.48
C ASN A 48 -4.99 5.93 3.14
N LEU A 49 -6.28 6.25 3.19
CA LEU A 49 -7.08 6.58 2.01
C LEU A 49 -6.60 7.89 1.37
N SER A 50 -6.39 8.92 2.18
CA SER A 50 -5.86 10.21 1.71
C SER A 50 -4.47 10.04 1.08
N GLY A 51 -3.59 9.27 1.72
CA GLY A 51 -2.27 8.94 1.19
C GLY A 51 -2.34 8.17 -0.14
N SER A 52 -3.26 7.22 -0.26
CA SER A 52 -3.48 6.47 -1.50
C SER A 52 -3.95 7.37 -2.64
N ILE A 53 -4.85 8.32 -2.38
CA ILE A 53 -5.30 9.32 -3.36
C ILE A 53 -4.16 10.27 -3.74
N LEU A 54 -3.35 10.71 -2.77
CA LEU A 54 -2.18 11.55 -3.05
C LEU A 54 -1.16 10.82 -3.92
N LEU A 55 -0.91 9.53 -3.67
CA LEU A 55 -0.05 8.71 -4.51
C LEU A 55 -0.60 8.53 -5.92
N LEU A 56 -1.92 8.35 -6.06
CA LEU A 56 -2.57 8.28 -7.36
C LEU A 56 -2.39 9.57 -8.14
N MET A 57 -2.66 10.72 -7.50
CA MET A 57 -2.44 12.04 -8.12
C MET A 57 -0.98 12.20 -8.54
N LEU A 58 -0.04 11.89 -7.64
CA LEU A 58 1.38 11.98 -7.92
C LEU A 58 1.78 11.11 -9.12
N ALA A 59 1.24 9.89 -9.22
CA ALA A 59 1.48 8.99 -10.34
C ALA A 59 0.96 9.54 -11.68
N ILE A 60 -0.16 10.27 -11.69
CA ILE A 60 -0.76 10.87 -12.89
C ILE A 60 0.04 12.10 -13.37
N TYR A 61 0.60 12.90 -12.45
CA TYR A 61 1.27 14.16 -12.78
C TYR A 61 2.78 14.06 -13.02
N ILE A 62 3.44 12.96 -12.63
CA ILE A 62 4.89 12.81 -12.83
C ILE A 62 5.23 12.62 -14.30
N SER A 63 6.18 13.41 -14.80
CA SER A 63 6.65 13.37 -16.20
C SER A 63 7.84 12.43 -16.44
N SER A 64 8.53 11.98 -15.40
CA SER A 64 9.66 11.05 -15.52
C SER A 64 9.76 10.13 -14.29
N PRO A 65 9.98 8.81 -14.46
CA PRO A 65 10.10 7.87 -13.34
C PRO A 65 11.15 8.26 -12.30
N LEU A 66 12.24 8.90 -12.73
CA LEU A 66 13.34 9.34 -11.85
C LEU A 66 12.95 10.47 -10.90
N MET A 67 11.89 11.23 -11.20
CA MET A 67 11.40 12.33 -10.35
C MET A 67 10.84 11.84 -9.02
N PHE A 68 10.44 10.56 -8.96
CA PHE A 68 9.97 9.95 -7.73
C PHE A 68 10.67 8.61 -7.47
N SER A 69 11.99 8.69 -7.32
CA SER A 69 12.81 7.54 -6.95
C SER A 69 12.42 6.89 -5.60
N ALA A 70 11.72 7.61 -4.73
CA ALA A 70 11.18 7.11 -3.48
C ALA A 70 9.88 6.29 -3.64
N PHE A 71 9.28 6.22 -4.84
CA PHE A 71 8.01 5.54 -5.09
C PHE A 71 7.97 4.10 -4.54
N PRO A 72 8.95 3.22 -4.82
CA PRO A 72 8.86 1.82 -4.36
C PRO A 72 8.88 1.69 -2.84
N ALA A 73 9.68 2.52 -2.17
CA ALA A 73 9.76 2.53 -0.71
C ALA A 73 8.45 3.01 -0.09
N VAL A 74 7.85 4.09 -0.63
CA VAL A 74 6.55 4.59 -0.16
C VAL A 74 5.46 3.56 -0.40
N LEU A 75 5.44 2.91 -1.57
CA LEU A 75 4.52 1.81 -1.88
C LEU A 75 4.61 0.72 -0.81
N LEU A 76 5.82 0.19 -0.56
CA LEU A 76 6.05 -0.86 0.43
C LEU A 76 5.56 -0.46 1.83
N LEU A 77 5.88 0.75 2.29
CA LEU A 77 5.48 1.25 3.60
C LEU A 77 3.96 1.41 3.71
N THR A 78 3.31 1.95 2.68
CA THR A 78 1.85 2.10 2.66
C THR A 78 1.15 0.76 2.63
N THR A 79 1.70 -0.24 1.95
CA THR A 79 1.20 -1.63 1.95
C THR A 79 1.34 -2.26 3.34
N LEU A 80 2.50 -2.15 3.99
CA LEU A 80 2.70 -2.65 5.36
C LEU A 80 1.75 -1.99 6.36
N PHE A 81 1.55 -0.68 6.23
CA PHE A 81 0.61 0.05 7.05
C PHE A 81 -0.83 -0.40 6.83
N ARG A 82 -1.23 -0.63 5.56
CA ARG A 82 -2.53 -1.19 5.22
C ARG A 82 -2.74 -2.56 5.86
N LEU A 83 -1.74 -3.45 5.77
CA LEU A 83 -1.81 -4.77 6.41
C LEU A 83 -2.01 -4.68 7.92
N ALA A 84 -1.29 -3.79 8.61
CA ALA A 84 -1.49 -3.55 10.05
C ALA A 84 -2.88 -3.02 10.38
N LEU A 85 -3.43 -2.12 9.55
CA LEU A 85 -4.80 -1.65 9.71
C LEU A 85 -5.78 -2.80 9.54
N SER A 86 -5.66 -3.60 8.49
CA SER A 86 -6.55 -4.76 8.26
C SER A 86 -6.54 -5.73 9.45
N ILE A 87 -5.36 -6.08 9.99
CA ILE A 87 -5.26 -6.95 11.18
C ILE A 87 -5.90 -6.29 12.42
N SER A 88 -5.64 -5.00 12.63
CA SER A 88 -6.17 -4.26 13.78
C SER A 88 -7.70 -4.14 13.73
N THR A 89 -8.25 -3.86 12.55
CA THR A 89 -9.69 -3.76 12.28
C THR A 89 -10.35 -5.13 12.39
N THR A 90 -9.77 -6.20 11.83
CA THR A 90 -10.25 -7.58 12.01
C THR A 90 -10.41 -7.94 13.48
N ARG A 91 -9.45 -7.59 14.32
CA ARG A 91 -9.56 -7.86 15.75
C ARG A 91 -10.74 -7.11 16.38
N LEU A 92 -10.96 -5.84 16.02
CA LEU A 92 -12.10 -5.07 16.53
C LEU A 92 -13.43 -5.67 16.07
N ILE A 93 -13.53 -6.04 14.79
CA ILE A 93 -14.70 -6.73 14.21
C ILE A 93 -14.99 -8.00 15.02
N LEU A 94 -14.00 -8.87 15.21
CA LEU A 94 -14.20 -10.16 15.87
C LEU A 94 -14.47 -10.05 17.38
N LEU A 95 -13.85 -9.09 18.08
CA LEU A 95 -13.99 -8.97 19.53
C LEU A 95 -15.17 -8.09 19.97
N GLN A 96 -15.51 -7.06 19.20
CA GLN A 96 -16.45 -6.01 19.61
C GLN A 96 -17.63 -5.87 18.65
N ALA A 97 -17.62 -6.56 17.51
CA ALA A 97 -18.58 -6.34 16.42
C ALA A 97 -18.64 -4.86 15.97
N ASP A 98 -17.49 -4.19 16.03
CA ASP A 98 -17.31 -2.78 15.66
C ASP A 98 -16.03 -2.67 14.83
N ALA A 99 -16.10 -2.01 13.67
CA ALA A 99 -14.98 -1.80 12.76
C ALA A 99 -14.50 -0.34 12.69
N GLY A 100 -15.13 0.56 13.45
CA GLY A 100 -15.00 2.01 13.28
C GLY A 100 -16.05 2.60 12.34
N ASP A 101 -16.26 3.90 12.46
CA ASP A 101 -17.30 4.65 11.75
C ASP A 101 -17.06 4.66 10.23
N ILE A 102 -15.78 4.71 9.80
CA ILE A 102 -15.46 4.73 8.37
C ILE A 102 -15.83 3.40 7.74
N VAL A 103 -15.43 2.27 8.35
CA VAL A 103 -15.70 0.95 7.80
C VAL A 103 -17.20 0.68 7.77
N GLN A 104 -17.92 0.99 8.87
CA GLN A 104 -19.37 0.86 8.93
C GLN A 104 -20.07 1.66 7.82
N THR A 105 -19.67 2.94 7.64
CA THR A 105 -20.25 3.80 6.60
C THR A 105 -20.00 3.27 5.19
N PHE A 106 -18.81 2.72 4.92
CA PHE A 106 -18.49 2.09 3.64
C PHE A 106 -19.30 0.81 3.42
N GLY A 107 -19.44 -0.04 4.44
CA GLY A 107 -20.25 -1.25 4.38
C GLY A 107 -21.71 -0.93 4.05
N ASP A 108 -22.31 0.01 4.78
CA ASP A 108 -23.70 0.45 4.57
C ASP A 108 -23.89 1.08 3.18
N PHE A 109 -22.89 1.83 2.68
CA PHE A 109 -22.90 2.39 1.33
C PHE A 109 -22.88 1.32 0.24
N VAL A 110 -22.06 0.27 0.39
CA VAL A 110 -21.95 -0.83 -0.59
C VAL A 110 -23.20 -1.70 -0.59
N VAL A 111 -23.77 -1.96 0.59
CA VAL A 111 -24.95 -2.81 0.75
C VAL A 111 -26.23 -2.09 0.33
N SER A 112 -26.31 -0.77 0.52
CA SER A 112 -27.45 0.07 0.10
C SER A 112 -28.82 -0.50 0.51
N GLY A 113 -28.90 -1.15 1.68
CA GLY A 113 -30.11 -1.77 2.23
C GLY A 113 -30.48 -3.16 1.65
N ASN A 114 -29.66 -3.73 0.77
CA ASN A 114 -29.84 -5.09 0.27
C ASN A 114 -28.54 -5.91 0.41
N LEU A 115 -28.48 -6.70 1.48
CA LEU A 115 -27.33 -7.54 1.84
C LEU A 115 -26.91 -8.47 0.69
N VAL A 116 -27.87 -9.06 -0.04
CA VAL A 116 -27.56 -9.97 -1.16
C VAL A 116 -26.87 -9.22 -2.30
N VAL A 117 -27.37 -8.03 -2.66
CA VAL A 117 -26.75 -7.18 -3.69
C VAL A 117 -25.37 -6.73 -3.24
N GLY A 118 -25.24 -6.28 -2.00
CA GLY A 118 -23.96 -5.91 -1.40
C GLY A 118 -22.94 -7.04 -1.47
N PHE A 119 -23.33 -8.26 -1.10
CA PHE A 119 -22.47 -9.44 -1.17
C PHE A 119 -22.02 -9.77 -2.60
N VAL A 120 -22.92 -9.65 -3.59
CA VAL A 120 -22.57 -9.85 -5.00
C VAL A 120 -21.56 -8.79 -5.47
N ILE A 121 -21.80 -7.51 -5.15
CA ILE A 121 -20.89 -6.41 -5.49
C ILE A 121 -19.52 -6.62 -4.82
N PHE A 122 -19.51 -6.99 -3.54
CA PHE A 122 -18.32 -7.29 -2.78
C PHE A 122 -17.48 -8.40 -3.43
N LEU A 123 -18.11 -9.51 -3.85
CA LEU A 123 -17.42 -10.59 -4.57
C LEU A 123 -16.83 -10.11 -5.90
N ILE A 124 -17.58 -9.31 -6.67
CA ILE A 124 -17.09 -8.75 -7.94
C ILE A 124 -15.85 -7.87 -7.70
N ILE A 125 -15.94 -6.92 -6.75
CA ILE A 125 -14.83 -6.02 -6.41
C ILE A 125 -13.61 -6.82 -5.95
N THR A 126 -13.81 -7.81 -5.08
CA THR A 126 -12.75 -8.68 -4.55
C THR A 126 -12.05 -9.47 -5.65
N ILE A 127 -12.82 -10.06 -6.58
CA ILE A 127 -12.28 -10.80 -7.73
C ILE A 127 -11.52 -9.88 -8.67
N VAL A 128 -12.08 -8.72 -9.02
CA VAL A 128 -11.43 -7.72 -9.89
C VAL A 128 -10.13 -7.22 -9.25
N GLN A 129 -10.16 -6.90 -7.96
CA GLN A 129 -9.00 -6.45 -7.20
C GLN A 129 -7.84 -7.45 -7.26
N PHE A 130 -8.13 -8.75 -7.10
CA PHE A 130 -7.07 -9.76 -7.11
C PHE A 130 -6.65 -10.19 -8.52
N ILE A 131 -7.59 -10.63 -9.35
CA ILE A 131 -7.29 -11.23 -10.65
C ILE A 131 -6.84 -10.19 -11.67
N VAL A 132 -7.53 -9.05 -11.73
CA VAL A 132 -7.28 -8.04 -12.76
C VAL A 132 -6.25 -7.04 -12.28
N ILE A 133 -6.50 -6.38 -11.15
CA ILE A 133 -5.67 -5.27 -10.68
C ILE A 133 -4.33 -5.80 -10.14
N THR A 134 -4.35 -6.68 -9.16
CA THR A 134 -3.11 -7.14 -8.50
C THR A 134 -2.23 -7.95 -9.45
N LYS A 135 -2.75 -9.06 -10.01
CA LYS A 135 -1.95 -9.90 -10.92
C LYS A 135 -1.59 -9.19 -12.23
N GLY A 136 -2.48 -8.34 -12.75
CA GLY A 136 -2.19 -7.52 -13.92
C GLY A 136 -1.05 -6.55 -13.66
N SER A 137 -1.10 -5.83 -12.54
CA SER A 137 -0.08 -4.84 -12.18
C SER A 137 1.27 -5.50 -11.88
N GLU A 138 1.30 -6.66 -11.22
CA GLU A 138 2.53 -7.43 -11.01
C GLU A 138 3.20 -7.76 -12.34
N ARG A 139 2.43 -8.31 -13.29
CA ARG A 139 2.99 -8.72 -14.59
C ARG A 139 3.45 -7.53 -15.42
N VAL A 140 2.70 -6.42 -15.40
CA VAL A 140 3.10 -5.19 -16.08
C VAL A 140 4.39 -4.63 -15.47
N ALA A 141 4.53 -4.63 -14.15
CA ALA A 141 5.72 -4.15 -13.47
C ALA A 141 6.94 -5.05 -13.73
N GLU A 142 6.80 -6.37 -13.62
CA GLU A 142 7.87 -7.33 -13.88
C GLU A 142 8.40 -7.20 -15.33
N VAL A 143 7.47 -7.16 -16.30
CA VAL A 143 7.83 -7.08 -17.71
C VAL A 143 8.45 -5.71 -18.05
N SER A 144 7.92 -4.62 -17.50
CA SER A 144 8.46 -3.27 -17.72
C SER A 144 9.84 -3.11 -17.09
N ALA A 145 10.04 -3.65 -15.88
CA ALA A 145 11.33 -3.65 -15.22
C ALA A 145 12.34 -4.47 -16.02
N ARG A 146 11.97 -5.69 -16.44
CA ARG A 146 12.84 -6.56 -17.23
C ARG A 146 13.27 -5.90 -18.53
N PHE A 147 12.33 -5.37 -19.33
CA PHE A 147 12.68 -4.71 -20.58
C PHE A 147 13.52 -3.44 -20.39
N SER A 148 13.25 -2.67 -19.34
CA SER A 148 14.03 -1.48 -19.02
C SER A 148 15.46 -1.83 -18.60
N LEU A 149 15.63 -2.93 -17.84
CA LEU A 149 16.92 -3.44 -17.42
C LEU A 149 17.70 -4.09 -18.57
N ASP A 150 17.03 -4.86 -19.43
CA ASP A 150 17.64 -5.48 -20.62
C ASP A 150 18.13 -4.42 -21.62
N ALA A 151 17.49 -3.24 -21.66
CA ALA A 151 17.91 -2.11 -22.49
C ALA A 151 19.12 -1.33 -21.93
N MET A 152 19.55 -1.58 -20.68
CA MET A 152 20.61 -0.81 -20.01
C MET A 152 21.97 -0.87 -20.74
N PRO A 153 22.47 -2.04 -21.20
CA PRO A 153 23.73 -2.09 -21.93
C PRO A 153 23.68 -1.28 -23.23
N GLY A 154 22.54 -1.30 -23.93
CA GLY A 154 22.33 -0.50 -25.14
C GLY A 154 22.37 1.01 -24.86
N LYS A 155 21.70 1.45 -23.79
CA LYS A 155 21.76 2.85 -23.32
C LYS A 155 23.18 3.26 -22.91
N GLN A 156 23.94 2.38 -22.23
CA GLN A 156 25.34 2.62 -21.88
C GLN A 156 26.24 2.74 -23.13
N MET A 157 26.07 1.82 -24.09
CA MET A 157 26.83 1.82 -25.33
C MET A 157 26.54 3.07 -26.18
N SER A 158 25.30 3.55 -26.19
CA SER A 158 24.93 4.82 -26.84
C SER A 158 25.64 6.01 -26.19
N ILE A 159 25.71 6.08 -24.85
CA ILE A 159 26.45 7.14 -24.15
C ILE A 159 27.95 7.09 -24.52
N ASP A 160 28.53 5.90 -24.59
CA ASP A 160 29.93 5.71 -24.93
C ASP A 160 30.22 6.10 -26.38
N SER A 161 29.31 5.78 -27.29
CA SER A 161 29.42 6.16 -28.70
C SER A 161 29.31 7.67 -28.88
N ASP A 162 28.38 8.32 -28.18
CA ASP A 162 28.19 9.77 -28.21
C ASP A 162 29.38 10.54 -27.61
N LEU A 163 29.99 9.99 -26.57
CA LEU A 163 31.22 10.53 -25.98
C LEU A 163 32.40 10.40 -26.96
N ARG A 164 32.54 9.25 -27.63
CA ARG A 164 33.60 9.01 -28.62
C ARG A 164 33.45 9.85 -29.88
N SER A 165 32.22 10.14 -30.30
CA SER A 165 31.92 11.00 -31.46
C SER A 165 32.01 12.49 -31.17
N GLY A 166 32.23 12.87 -29.90
CA GLY A 166 32.32 14.27 -29.47
C GLY A 166 30.97 14.98 -29.35
N LEU A 167 29.85 14.26 -29.44
CA LEU A 167 28.50 14.80 -29.24
C LEU A 167 28.21 15.09 -27.75
N LEU A 168 28.87 14.39 -26.83
CA LEU A 168 28.76 14.59 -25.39
C LEU A 168 30.11 14.97 -24.78
N THR A 169 30.07 15.81 -23.74
CA THR A 169 31.23 16.05 -22.88
C THR A 169 31.41 14.93 -21.86
N LEU A 170 32.60 14.83 -21.23
CA LEU A 170 32.86 13.87 -20.15
C LEU A 170 31.90 14.05 -18.96
N ASP A 171 31.57 15.29 -18.63
CA ASP A 171 30.67 15.60 -17.50
C ASP A 171 29.22 15.23 -17.82
N ASP A 172 28.77 15.45 -19.05
CA ASP A 172 27.42 15.06 -19.49
C ASP A 172 27.28 13.54 -19.54
N ALA A 173 28.31 12.83 -20.04
CA ALA A 173 28.34 11.37 -20.05
C ALA A 173 28.29 10.80 -18.62
N ARG A 174 29.02 11.40 -17.67
CA ARG A 174 28.95 11.03 -16.24
C ARG A 174 27.55 11.22 -15.66
N LYS A 175 26.91 12.38 -15.91
CA LYS A 175 25.54 12.65 -15.45
C LYS A 175 24.53 11.66 -16.04
N LYS A 176 24.61 11.38 -17.35
CA LYS A 176 23.73 10.40 -18.01
C LYS A 176 23.91 9.00 -17.42
N ARG A 177 25.15 8.55 -17.18
CA ARG A 177 25.43 7.25 -16.54
C ARG A 177 24.86 7.17 -15.12
N SER A 178 25.01 8.23 -14.31
CA SER A 178 24.43 8.27 -12.97
C SER A 178 22.89 8.21 -12.99
N ASN A 179 22.25 8.89 -13.94
CA ASN A 179 20.80 8.81 -14.10
C ASN A 179 20.35 7.40 -14.54
N LEU A 180 21.12 6.76 -15.43
CA LEU A 180 20.86 5.40 -15.87
C LEU A 180 20.99 4.38 -14.74
N GLU A 181 21.96 4.57 -13.85
CA GLU A 181 22.12 3.75 -12.63
C GLU A 181 20.91 3.91 -11.69
N LYS A 182 20.46 5.14 -11.46
CA LYS A 182 19.24 5.40 -10.66
C LYS A 182 17.99 4.80 -11.29
N GLU A 183 17.89 4.82 -12.62
CA GLU A 183 16.78 4.21 -13.36
C GLU A 183 16.77 2.69 -13.15
N SER A 184 17.94 2.06 -13.24
CA SER A 184 18.12 0.63 -12.97
C SER A 184 17.70 0.26 -11.54
N GLN A 185 18.18 1.02 -10.55
CA GLN A 185 17.82 0.80 -9.15
C GLN A 185 16.32 0.97 -8.89
N LEU A 186 15.70 1.96 -9.53
CA LEU A 186 14.26 2.22 -9.42
C LEU A 186 13.45 1.02 -9.93
N PHE A 187 13.71 0.56 -11.16
CA PHE A 187 12.99 -0.57 -11.75
C PHE A 187 13.24 -1.89 -11.00
N GLY A 188 14.46 -2.13 -10.52
CA GLY A 188 14.76 -3.28 -9.67
C GLY A 188 14.01 -3.26 -8.34
N SER A 189 13.93 -2.09 -7.70
CA SER A 189 13.18 -1.91 -6.44
C SER A 189 11.67 -1.99 -6.66
N MET A 190 11.17 -1.52 -7.80
CA MET A 190 9.75 -1.54 -8.17
C MET A 190 9.24 -2.96 -8.38
N ASP A 191 9.99 -3.83 -9.06
CA ASP A 191 9.64 -5.26 -9.19
C ASP A 191 9.51 -5.94 -7.81
N GLY A 192 10.46 -5.67 -6.90
CA GLY A 192 10.41 -6.17 -5.53
C GLY A 192 9.19 -5.67 -4.74
N ALA A 193 8.90 -4.37 -4.80
CA ALA A 193 7.75 -3.77 -4.12
C ALA A 193 6.41 -4.33 -4.65
N MET A 194 6.29 -4.58 -5.96
CA MET A 194 5.07 -5.12 -6.56
C MET A 194 4.79 -6.57 -6.15
N LYS A 195 5.83 -7.39 -5.96
CA LYS A 195 5.68 -8.74 -5.36
C LYS A 195 5.14 -8.67 -3.94
N PHE A 196 5.52 -7.65 -3.17
CA PHE A 196 4.97 -7.41 -1.83
C PHE A 196 3.49 -7.01 -1.87
N VAL A 197 3.10 -6.12 -2.80
CA VAL A 197 1.68 -5.74 -3.01
C VAL A 197 0.81 -6.93 -3.36
N LYS A 198 1.32 -7.88 -4.16
CA LYS A 198 0.61 -9.15 -4.40
C LYS A 198 0.42 -9.95 -3.12
N GLY A 199 1.46 -10.07 -2.30
CA GLY A 199 1.38 -10.75 -1.01
C GLY A 199 0.31 -10.13 -0.11
N ASP A 200 0.26 -8.81 -0.04
CA ASP A 200 -0.77 -8.05 0.68
C ASP A 200 -2.18 -8.33 0.16
N ALA A 201 -2.38 -8.36 -1.17
CA ALA A 201 -3.69 -8.68 -1.73
C ALA A 201 -4.14 -10.12 -1.39
N ILE A 202 -3.23 -11.09 -1.38
CA ILE A 202 -3.53 -12.47 -0.93
C ILE A 202 -3.89 -12.46 0.55
N ALA A 203 -3.12 -11.76 1.39
CA ALA A 203 -3.41 -11.62 2.81
C ALA A 203 -4.78 -10.97 3.04
N GLY A 204 -5.13 -9.95 2.28
CA GLY A 204 -6.45 -9.30 2.32
C GLY A 204 -7.60 -10.27 2.02
N LEU A 205 -7.46 -11.14 1.00
CA LEU A 205 -8.45 -12.19 0.72
C LEU A 205 -8.60 -13.17 1.88
N ILE A 206 -7.49 -13.56 2.51
CA ILE A 206 -7.51 -14.44 3.68
C ILE A 206 -8.20 -13.74 4.86
N ILE A 207 -7.90 -12.47 5.09
CA ILE A 207 -8.51 -11.67 6.15
C ILE A 207 -10.03 -11.57 5.95
N ILE A 208 -10.50 -11.30 4.74
CA ILE A 208 -11.93 -11.31 4.40
C ILE A 208 -12.58 -12.64 4.78
N PHE A 209 -11.97 -13.74 4.37
CA PHE A 209 -12.48 -15.08 4.66
C PHE A 209 -12.53 -15.38 6.16
N VAL A 210 -11.48 -14.99 6.89
CA VAL A 210 -11.39 -15.13 8.34
C VAL A 210 -12.42 -14.24 9.05
N ASN A 211 -12.67 -13.02 8.57
CA ASN A 211 -13.65 -12.11 9.17
C ASN A 211 -15.08 -12.65 9.01
N ILE A 212 -15.45 -13.15 7.83
CA ILE A 212 -16.78 -13.72 7.60
C ILE A 212 -16.97 -14.98 8.45
N ILE A 213 -16.07 -15.96 8.35
CA ILE A 213 -16.24 -17.24 9.06
C ILE A 213 -16.05 -17.09 10.56
N GLY A 214 -14.97 -16.41 10.96
CA GLY A 214 -14.66 -16.14 12.36
C GLY A 214 -15.73 -15.27 13.00
N GLY A 215 -16.20 -14.25 12.29
CA GLY A 215 -17.25 -13.34 12.75
C GLY A 215 -18.57 -14.06 12.98
N ILE A 216 -19.05 -14.84 12.00
CA ILE A 216 -20.27 -15.64 12.16
C ILE A 216 -20.13 -16.64 13.31
N SER A 217 -18.97 -17.30 13.43
CA SER A 217 -18.71 -18.27 14.51
C SER A 217 -18.73 -17.61 15.89
N VAL A 218 -18.07 -16.46 16.06
CA VAL A 218 -18.05 -15.70 17.32
C VAL A 218 -19.43 -15.11 17.62
N GLY A 219 -20.12 -14.57 16.62
CA GLY A 219 -21.47 -14.03 16.74
C GLY A 219 -22.47 -15.05 17.29
N ILE A 220 -22.43 -16.28 16.77
CA ILE A 220 -23.32 -17.36 17.21
C ILE A 220 -22.89 -17.92 18.57
N MET A 221 -21.60 -18.24 18.73
CA MET A 221 -21.12 -18.97 19.91
C MET A 221 -20.91 -18.11 21.16
N GLN A 222 -20.53 -16.84 20.99
CA GLN A 222 -20.19 -15.94 22.09
C GLN A 222 -21.25 -14.85 22.29
N ASN A 223 -21.83 -14.32 21.20
CA ASN A 223 -22.78 -13.22 21.27
C ASN A 223 -24.26 -13.67 21.24
N ASN A 224 -24.53 -14.99 21.23
CA ASN A 224 -25.87 -15.59 21.15
C ASN A 224 -26.75 -15.02 20.01
N MET A 225 -26.12 -14.62 18.90
CA MET A 225 -26.83 -14.12 17.73
C MET A 225 -27.40 -15.29 16.92
N ASP A 226 -28.56 -15.09 16.29
CA ASP A 226 -29.04 -16.02 15.27
C ASP A 226 -28.12 -15.99 14.04
N PHE A 227 -28.06 -17.11 13.31
CA PHE A 227 -27.18 -17.24 12.14
C PHE A 227 -27.43 -16.14 11.10
N ALA A 228 -28.68 -15.76 10.89
CA ALA A 228 -29.04 -14.70 9.95
C ALA A 228 -28.50 -13.33 10.42
N SER A 229 -28.69 -12.99 11.70
CA SER A 229 -28.22 -11.72 12.27
C SER A 229 -26.69 -11.64 12.33
N ALA A 230 -26.02 -12.72 12.69
CA ALA A 230 -24.55 -12.78 12.67
C ALA A 230 -24.02 -12.62 11.24
N THR A 231 -24.65 -13.25 10.25
CA THR A 231 -24.26 -13.08 8.85
C THR A 231 -24.45 -11.65 8.38
N GLU A 232 -25.51 -10.96 8.79
CA GLU A 232 -25.75 -9.56 8.46
C GLU A 232 -24.67 -8.63 9.02
N VAL A 233 -24.45 -8.66 10.34
CA VAL A 233 -23.49 -7.77 11.00
C VAL A 233 -22.07 -7.98 10.45
N TYR A 234 -21.60 -9.23 10.42
CA TYR A 234 -20.22 -9.52 10.05
C TYR A 234 -19.98 -9.42 8.53
N SER A 235 -21.03 -9.52 7.69
CA SER A 235 -20.88 -9.24 6.25
C SER A 235 -20.83 -7.74 5.93
N ILE A 236 -21.48 -6.89 6.74
CA ILE A 236 -21.40 -5.42 6.57
C ILE A 236 -20.04 -4.90 7.04
N LEU A 237 -19.51 -5.47 8.12
CA LEU A 237 -18.25 -5.03 8.73
C LEU A 237 -16.98 -5.53 8.01
N THR A 238 -17.09 -6.49 7.08
CA THR A 238 -15.95 -7.10 6.37
C THR A 238 -15.70 -6.45 5.02
#